data_AF-A0A8C4X3Y8-F1
#
_entry.id   AF-A0A8C4X3Y8-F1
#
_cell.length_a   1.000
_cell.length_b   1.000
_cell.length_c   1.000
_cell.angle_alpha   90.00
_cell.angle_beta   90.00
_cell.angle_gamma   90.00
#
_symmetry.space_group_name_H-M   'P 1'
#
loop_
_entity.id
_entity.type
_entity.pdbx_description
1 polymer ?
#
loop_
_entity_poly.entity_id
_entity_poly.type
_entity_poly.pdbx_seq_one_letter_code
_entity_poly.pdbx_strand_id
1 'polypeptide(L)'
;MAFAIGVIFAMYISRGVSGAHLNPAVSLSFCMIGRFPWTKVPIYIFFQIFGAYMASATVFALYYDAIMNYSGGNLTVTGSQETASIFATYPSDYLSQANAFFDQIVGTAALLLCILPIEDAHNSPAPKGFEPVLVGFLVLGISMSMSSNCGAAINPARDLGPRLFTWSAGWGTAVFTAFDNWWWIPIVAPMLGGVIGAYIYLLFIEFHHEDSDMVQQIKPLTNQGDITSLANKSSKSGSFENIAVDGEMQMLRIDHDSKEEKPEEWGYHISSRL
;
A
#
# COMPACT_ATOMS: atom_id res chain seq x y z
N MET A 1 4.69 14.46 17.58
CA MET A 1 3.43 13.96 18.18
C MET A 1 2.17 14.53 17.50
N ALA A 2 1.93 15.85 17.51
CA ALA A 2 0.71 16.43 16.94
C ALA A 2 0.47 16.05 15.46
N PHE A 3 1.52 16.03 14.64
CA PHE A 3 1.46 15.57 13.24
C PHE A 3 0.90 14.15 13.11
N ALA A 4 1.39 13.20 13.91
CA ALA A 4 0.92 11.82 13.91
C ALA A 4 -0.55 11.71 14.34
N ILE A 5 -0.97 12.47 15.36
CA ILE A 5 -2.38 12.51 15.78
C ILE A 5 -3.26 13.04 14.63
N GLY A 6 -2.82 14.07 13.92
CA GLY A 6 -3.49 14.57 12.72
C GLY A 6 -3.64 13.49 11.63
N VAL A 7 -2.60 12.70 11.37
CA VAL A 7 -2.66 11.57 10.44
C VAL A 7 -3.69 10.54 10.87
N ILE A 8 -3.74 10.16 12.15
CA ILE A 8 -4.72 9.20 12.68
C ILE A 8 -6.14 9.65 12.37
N PHE A 9 -6.49 10.90 12.69
CA PHE A 9 -7.84 11.41 12.47
C PHE A 9 -8.15 11.62 10.99
N ALA A 10 -7.19 12.09 10.19
CA ALA A 10 -7.34 12.20 8.75
C ALA A 10 -7.63 10.84 8.10
N MET A 11 -6.98 9.77 8.59
CA MET A 11 -7.25 8.41 8.16
C MET A 11 -8.64 7.94 8.60
N TYR A 12 -9.05 8.14 9.86
CA TYR A 12 -10.41 7.78 10.28
C TYR A 12 -11.50 8.48 9.45
N ILE A 13 -11.28 9.73 9.05
CA ILE A 13 -12.22 10.49 8.21
C ILE A 13 -12.32 9.91 6.79
N SER A 14 -11.21 9.45 6.20
CA SER A 14 -11.13 9.18 4.76
C SER A 14 -10.95 7.71 4.37
N ARG A 15 -10.58 6.83 5.31
CA ARG A 15 -10.22 5.42 5.06
C ARG A 15 -11.32 4.65 4.35
N GLY A 16 -12.56 4.77 4.83
CA GLY A 16 -13.71 4.05 4.26
C GLY A 16 -14.11 4.47 2.85
N VAL A 17 -13.60 5.60 2.34
CA VAL A 17 -13.95 6.14 1.02
C VAL A 17 -12.80 6.00 0.03
N SER A 18 -11.59 6.44 0.42
CA SER A 18 -10.45 6.54 -0.49
C SER A 18 -9.30 5.59 -0.17
N GLY A 19 -9.39 4.80 0.92
CA GLY A 19 -8.27 4.06 1.50
C GLY A 19 -7.32 4.95 2.31
N ALA A 20 -7.61 6.24 2.47
CA ALA A 20 -6.80 7.21 3.21
C ALA A 20 -5.32 7.23 2.79
N HIS A 21 -5.03 7.22 1.49
CA HIS A 21 -3.63 7.30 1.01
C HIS A 21 -2.92 8.54 1.54
N LEU A 22 -3.58 9.70 1.46
CA LEU A 22 -3.14 11.01 1.98
C LEU A 22 -1.71 11.45 1.58
N ASN A 23 -1.09 10.73 0.65
CA ASN A 23 0.31 10.82 0.28
C ASN A 23 0.48 10.34 -1.18
N PRO A 24 1.03 11.17 -2.07
CA PRO A 24 1.35 10.80 -3.44
C PRO A 24 2.27 9.58 -3.54
N ALA A 25 3.26 9.45 -2.65
CA ALA A 25 4.16 8.30 -2.62
C ALA A 25 3.42 7.00 -2.31
N VAL A 26 2.51 7.01 -1.33
CA VAL A 26 1.66 5.84 -1.03
C VAL A 26 0.76 5.49 -2.21
N SER A 27 0.15 6.50 -2.84
CA SER A 27 -0.73 6.30 -3.99
C SER A 27 -0.01 5.69 -5.18
N LEU A 28 1.21 6.16 -5.47
CA LEU A 28 2.07 5.61 -6.50
C LEU A 28 2.53 4.19 -6.15
N SER A 29 3.00 3.95 -4.93
CA SER A 29 3.46 2.63 -4.48
C SER A 29 2.39 1.57 -4.62
N PHE A 30 1.17 1.82 -4.11
CA PHE A 30 0.06 0.89 -4.25
C PHE A 30 -0.31 0.66 -5.72
N CYS A 31 -0.12 1.66 -6.57
CA CYS A 31 -0.34 1.50 -8.00
C CYS A 31 0.71 0.61 -8.67
N MET A 32 1.98 0.81 -8.35
CA MET A 32 3.12 0.02 -8.87
C MET A 32 3.01 -1.47 -8.50
N ILE A 33 2.50 -1.78 -7.31
CA ILE A 33 2.29 -3.17 -6.86
C ILE A 33 0.91 -3.73 -7.25
N GLY A 34 0.15 -3.04 -8.10
CA GLY A 34 -1.14 -3.54 -8.63
C GLY A 34 -2.31 -3.46 -7.66
N ARG A 35 -2.18 -2.80 -6.51
CA ARG A 35 -3.23 -2.62 -5.48
C ARG A 35 -4.06 -1.35 -5.67
N PHE A 36 -3.73 -0.50 -6.65
CA PHE A 36 -4.45 0.73 -6.95
C PHE A 36 -4.45 1.07 -8.46
N PRO A 37 -5.55 1.51 -9.06
CA PRO A 37 -5.61 1.76 -10.51
C PRO A 37 -4.86 3.04 -10.93
N TRP A 38 -4.07 2.94 -11.99
CA TRP A 38 -3.30 4.03 -12.60
C TRP A 38 -4.14 5.27 -12.93
N THR A 39 -5.38 5.06 -13.39
CA THR A 39 -6.29 6.15 -13.77
C THR A 39 -6.68 7.06 -12.60
N LYS A 40 -6.61 6.57 -11.36
CA LYS A 40 -6.94 7.36 -10.17
C LYS A 40 -5.74 8.11 -9.59
N VAL A 41 -4.51 7.71 -9.92
CA VAL A 41 -3.29 8.31 -9.34
C VAL A 41 -3.21 9.82 -9.56
N PRO A 42 -3.38 10.37 -10.78
CA PRO A 42 -3.30 11.81 -10.98
C PRO A 42 -4.35 12.60 -10.18
N ILE A 43 -5.57 12.05 -10.08
CA ILE A 43 -6.68 12.67 -9.33
C ILE A 43 -6.36 12.67 -7.83
N TYR A 44 -5.86 11.56 -7.30
CA TYR A 44 -5.44 11.48 -5.90
C TYR A 44 -4.34 12.49 -5.58
N ILE A 45 -3.29 12.54 -6.40
CA ILE A 45 -2.16 13.47 -6.20
C ILE A 45 -2.64 14.92 -6.22
N PHE A 46 -3.48 15.28 -7.19
CA PHE A 46 -4.03 16.63 -7.30
C PHE A 46 -4.81 17.04 -6.04
N PHE A 47 -5.76 16.24 -5.59
CA PHE A 47 -6.57 16.58 -4.43
C PHE A 47 -5.81 16.49 -3.10
N GLN A 48 -4.78 15.65 -3.00
CA GLN A 48 -3.88 15.62 -1.85
C GLN A 48 -3.08 16.92 -1.74
N ILE A 49 -2.47 17.38 -2.86
CA ILE A 49 -1.72 18.65 -2.91
C ILE A 49 -2.65 19.83 -2.64
N PHE A 50 -3.82 19.86 -3.30
CA PHE A 50 -4.81 20.92 -3.13
C PHE A 50 -5.33 20.98 -1.69
N GLY A 51 -5.64 19.83 -1.09
CA GLY A 51 -6.03 19.75 0.32
C GLY A 51 -4.96 20.30 1.26
N ALA A 52 -3.69 19.96 1.03
CA ALA A 52 -2.58 20.46 1.83
C ALA A 52 -2.35 21.98 1.65
N TYR A 53 -2.55 22.51 0.45
CA TYR A 53 -2.56 23.95 0.18
C TYR A 53 -3.66 24.65 0.99
N MET A 54 -4.90 24.15 0.93
CA MET A 54 -6.04 24.76 1.65
C MET A 54 -5.88 24.64 3.17
N ALA A 55 -5.32 23.54 3.67
CA ALA A 55 -4.97 23.40 5.08
C ALA A 55 -3.92 24.45 5.50
N SER A 56 -2.94 24.73 4.64
CA SER A 56 -1.92 25.75 4.91
C SER A 56 -2.51 27.16 4.98
N ALA A 57 -3.41 27.50 4.06
CA ALA A 57 -4.16 28.75 4.11
C ALA A 57 -4.98 28.89 5.40
N THR A 58 -5.57 27.78 5.86
CA THR A 58 -6.34 27.73 7.11
C THR A 58 -5.45 27.95 8.33
N VAL A 59 -4.29 27.30 8.39
CA VAL A 59 -3.30 27.50 9.46
C VAL A 59 -2.76 28.93 9.46
N PHE A 60 -2.45 29.49 8.29
CA PHE A 60 -1.99 30.88 8.18
C PHE A 60 -3.05 31.87 8.67
N ALA A 61 -4.32 31.68 8.29
CA ALA A 61 -5.41 32.52 8.77
C ALA A 61 -5.59 32.40 10.29
N LEU A 62 -5.51 31.18 10.83
CA LEU A 62 -5.63 30.91 12.26
C LEU A 62 -4.50 31.55 13.08
N TYR A 63 -3.29 31.56 12.55
CA TYR A 63 -2.09 32.07 13.23
C TYR A 63 -1.62 33.43 12.71
N TYR A 64 -2.46 34.16 11.95
CA TYR A 64 -2.05 35.37 11.25
C TYR A 64 -1.39 36.39 12.18
N ASP A 65 -2.08 36.78 13.25
CA ASP A 65 -1.57 37.77 14.21
C ASP A 65 -0.26 37.30 14.87
N ALA A 66 -0.15 36.01 15.18
CA ALA A 66 1.05 35.44 15.80
C ALA A 66 2.25 35.45 14.85
N ILE A 67 2.04 35.07 13.59
CA ILE A 67 3.07 35.07 12.54
C ILE A 67 3.53 36.50 12.25
N MET A 68 2.60 37.44 12.10
CA MET A 68 2.92 38.84 11.82
C MET A 68 3.64 39.50 13.00
N ASN A 69 3.22 39.24 14.24
CA ASN A 69 3.89 39.75 15.43
C ASN A 69 5.31 39.18 15.59
N TYR A 70 5.51 37.88 15.36
CA TYR A 70 6.82 37.24 15.47
C TYR A 70 7.80 37.72 14.39
N SER A 71 7.33 37.80 13.14
CA SER A 71 8.15 38.16 11.97
C SER A 71 8.33 39.67 11.76
N GLY A 72 7.61 40.51 12.53
CA GLY A 72 7.53 41.95 12.27
C GLY A 72 6.91 42.28 10.90
N GLY A 73 6.08 41.36 10.37
CA GLY A 73 5.49 41.44 9.04
C GLY A 73 6.41 41.02 7.89
N ASN A 74 7.63 40.55 8.17
CA ASN A 74 8.58 40.12 7.14
C ASN A 74 8.62 38.60 7.00
N LEU A 75 7.96 38.08 5.97
CA LEU A 75 7.80 36.64 5.74
C LEU A 75 9.02 36.07 5.01
N THR A 76 9.98 35.51 5.76
CA THR A 76 11.23 34.97 5.21
C THR A 76 11.32 33.45 5.27
N VAL A 77 12.16 32.89 4.40
CA VAL A 77 12.44 31.43 4.29
C VAL A 77 13.65 31.00 5.11
N THR A 78 14.58 31.93 5.34
CA THR A 78 15.81 31.69 6.09
C THR A 78 16.05 32.83 7.07
N GLY A 79 16.91 32.58 8.06
CA GLY A 79 17.25 33.54 9.11
C GLY A 79 16.57 33.22 10.43
N SER A 80 16.93 33.96 11.47
CA SER A 80 16.51 33.69 12.86
C SER A 80 15.01 33.88 13.13
N GLN A 81 14.30 34.56 12.24
CA GLN A 81 12.86 34.81 12.31
C GLN A 81 12.13 34.25 11.08
N GLU A 82 12.71 33.25 10.41
CA GLU A 82 12.01 32.59 9.31
C GLU A 82 10.72 31.93 9.79
N THR A 83 9.73 31.91 8.90
CA THR A 83 8.39 31.37 9.21
C THR A 83 7.90 30.40 8.13
N ALA A 84 8.69 30.17 7.08
CA ALA A 84 8.29 29.30 5.97
C ALA A 84 8.27 27.82 6.41
N SER A 85 9.14 27.44 7.35
CA SER A 85 9.26 26.06 7.85
C SER A 85 8.04 25.58 8.64
N ILE A 86 7.15 26.49 9.05
CA ILE A 86 5.85 26.14 9.63
C ILE A 86 5.02 25.30 8.64
N PHE A 87 5.16 25.58 7.34
CA PHE A 87 4.31 25.05 6.28
C PHE A 87 4.98 23.89 5.53
N ALA A 88 6.18 24.13 4.98
CA ALA A 88 6.94 23.17 4.18
C ALA A 88 8.27 22.83 4.86
N THR A 89 8.92 21.72 4.49
CA THR A 89 10.20 21.36 5.12
C THR A 89 11.37 22.08 4.45
N TYR A 90 12.42 22.29 5.23
CA TYR A 90 13.72 22.76 4.76
C TYR A 90 14.82 21.94 5.45
N PRO A 91 15.94 21.64 4.78
CA PRO A 91 17.02 20.86 5.35
C PRO A 91 17.81 21.66 6.39
N SER A 92 18.44 20.96 7.33
CA SER A 92 19.43 21.56 8.23
C SER A 92 20.65 22.04 7.44
N ASP A 93 21.29 23.12 7.90
CA ASP A 93 22.40 23.79 7.19
C ASP A 93 23.60 22.87 6.86
N TYR A 94 23.82 21.83 7.66
CA TYR A 94 24.92 20.87 7.45
C TYR A 94 24.62 19.78 6.41
N LEU A 95 23.37 19.66 5.97
CA LEU A 95 22.91 18.52 5.19
C LEU A 95 23.18 18.74 3.70
N SER A 96 23.96 17.85 3.09
CA SER A 96 24.16 17.86 1.64
C SER A 96 22.91 17.38 0.89
N GLN A 97 22.68 17.87 -0.33
CA GLN A 97 21.56 17.42 -1.17
C GLN A 97 21.54 15.90 -1.37
N ALA A 98 22.71 15.28 -1.57
CA ALA A 98 22.81 13.82 -1.76
C ALA A 98 22.32 13.05 -0.53
N ASN A 99 22.73 13.49 0.68
CA ASN A 99 22.32 12.83 1.91
C ASN A 99 20.86 13.12 2.24
N ALA A 100 20.36 14.32 1.91
CA ALA A 100 18.95 14.66 2.06
C ALA A 100 18.04 13.84 1.13
N PHE A 101 18.49 13.58 -0.11
CA PHE A 101 17.79 12.70 -1.04
C PHE A 101 17.75 11.26 -0.52
N PHE A 102 18.87 10.75 0.00
CA PHE A 102 18.94 9.43 0.61
C PHE A 102 18.06 9.31 1.87
N ASP A 103 18.07 10.32 2.74
CA ASP A 103 17.23 10.42 3.94
C ASP A 103 15.74 10.26 3.61
N GLN A 104 15.26 10.99 2.60
CA GLN A 104 13.86 10.94 2.17
C GLN A 104 13.48 9.62 1.49
N ILE A 105 14.40 8.96 0.78
CA ILE A 105 14.20 7.60 0.27
C ILE A 105 14.02 6.63 1.43
N VAL A 106 14.95 6.62 2.39
CA VAL A 106 14.94 5.66 3.50
C VAL A 106 13.70 5.85 4.38
N GLY A 107 13.36 7.10 4.73
CA GLY A 107 12.19 7.38 5.55
C GLY A 107 10.87 6.94 4.89
N THR A 108 10.75 7.17 3.58
CA THR A 108 9.53 6.78 2.85
C THR A 108 9.49 5.28 2.52
N ALA A 109 10.65 4.65 2.32
CA ALA A 109 10.75 3.20 2.20
C ALA A 109 10.31 2.51 3.49
N ALA A 110 10.79 2.98 4.65
CA ALA A 110 10.35 2.48 5.95
C ALA A 110 8.83 2.68 6.16
N LEU A 111 8.29 3.83 5.74
CA LEU A 111 6.85 4.08 5.77
C LEU A 111 6.07 3.00 5.00
N LEU A 112 6.40 2.73 3.74
CA LEU A 112 5.65 1.76 2.93
C LEU A 112 5.89 0.32 3.37
N LEU A 113 7.11 -0.03 3.76
CA LEU A 113 7.46 -1.34 4.30
C LEU A 113 6.62 -1.68 5.55
N CYS A 114 6.36 -0.69 6.41
CA CYS A 114 5.59 -0.89 7.63
C CYS A 114 4.08 -0.68 7.47
N ILE A 115 3.61 0.02 6.42
CA ILE A 115 2.17 0.14 6.13
C ILE A 115 1.60 -1.16 5.57
N LEU A 116 2.30 -1.80 4.64
CA LEU A 116 1.78 -3.00 3.94
C LEU A 116 1.36 -4.16 4.88
N PRO A 117 2.13 -4.55 5.91
CA PRO A 117 1.74 -5.65 6.79
C PRO A 117 0.51 -5.34 7.67
N ILE A 118 0.17 -4.07 7.87
CA ILE A 118 -0.97 -3.66 8.73
C ILE A 118 -2.29 -4.24 8.20
N GLU A 119 -2.41 -4.40 6.88
CA GLU A 119 -3.62 -4.90 6.22
C GLU A 119 -3.44 -6.29 5.59
N ASP A 120 -2.29 -6.93 5.81
CA ASP A 120 -1.96 -8.19 5.18
C ASP A 120 -2.56 -9.37 5.93
N ALA A 121 -3.59 -9.97 5.33
CA ALA A 121 -4.32 -11.09 5.92
C ALA A 121 -3.49 -12.38 6.08
N HIS A 122 -2.39 -12.52 5.34
CA HIS A 122 -1.50 -13.69 5.40
C HIS A 122 -0.32 -13.49 6.37
N ASN A 123 -0.25 -12.33 7.02
CA ASN A 123 0.73 -12.01 8.04
C ASN A 123 0.02 -11.84 9.41
N SER A 124 0.46 -10.90 10.24
CA SER A 124 -0.19 -10.48 11.48
C SER A 124 -0.85 -9.11 11.29
N PRO A 125 -2.04 -9.05 10.65
CA PRO A 125 -2.70 -7.79 10.38
C PRO A 125 -3.16 -7.13 11.67
N ALA A 126 -3.34 -5.81 11.60
CA ALA A 126 -3.86 -5.04 12.69
C ALA A 126 -5.31 -5.44 13.04
N PRO A 127 -5.72 -5.29 14.32
CA PRO A 127 -7.13 -5.41 14.67
C PRO A 127 -7.96 -4.42 13.85
N LYS A 128 -9.13 -4.86 13.37
CA LYS A 128 -10.03 -4.02 12.56
C LYS A 128 -10.35 -2.71 13.28
N GLY A 129 -10.15 -1.59 12.59
CA GLY A 129 -10.35 -0.25 13.11
C GLY A 129 -9.11 0.35 13.78
N PHE A 130 -8.07 -0.42 14.10
CA PHE A 130 -6.85 0.07 14.73
C PHE A 130 -5.75 0.48 13.73
N GLU A 131 -5.95 0.23 12.44
CA GLU A 131 -4.99 0.50 11.38
C GLU A 131 -4.56 1.98 11.35
N PRO A 132 -5.48 2.97 11.42
CA PRO A 132 -5.09 4.38 11.50
C PRO A 132 -4.16 4.71 12.67
N VAL A 133 -4.39 4.08 13.84
CA VAL A 133 -3.59 4.31 15.06
C VAL A 133 -2.16 3.81 14.86
N LEU A 134 -2.01 2.60 14.30
CA LEU A 134 -0.69 2.01 14.03
C LEU A 134 0.07 2.81 12.97
N VAL A 135 -0.59 3.26 11.90
CA VAL A 135 0.03 4.15 10.91
C VAL A 135 0.44 5.48 11.55
N GLY A 136 -0.37 6.03 12.46
CA GLY A 136 0.00 7.20 13.25
C GLY A 136 1.27 7.00 14.08
N PHE A 137 1.38 5.88 14.80
CA PHE A 137 2.58 5.55 15.58
C PHE A 137 3.80 5.31 14.69
N LEU A 138 3.62 4.70 13.51
CA LEU A 138 4.68 4.57 12.51
C LEU A 138 5.20 5.94 12.06
N VAL A 139 4.31 6.85 11.68
CA VAL A 139 4.68 8.22 11.28
C VAL A 139 5.34 8.97 12.44
N LEU A 140 4.86 8.78 13.68
CA LEU A 140 5.49 9.34 14.87
C LEU A 140 6.92 8.84 15.05
N GLY A 141 7.13 7.52 14.92
CA GLY A 141 8.44 6.89 15.03
C GLY A 141 9.43 7.44 14.02
N ILE A 142 9.05 7.48 12.73
CA ILE A 142 9.86 8.07 11.65
C ILE A 142 10.17 9.54 11.96
N SER A 143 9.17 10.31 12.40
CA SER A 143 9.37 11.72 12.73
C SER A 143 10.37 11.91 13.87
N MET A 144 10.32 11.07 14.90
CA MET A 144 11.23 11.17 16.06
C MET A 144 12.65 10.70 15.74
N SER A 145 12.84 9.76 14.81
CA SER A 145 14.16 9.22 14.48
C SER A 145 14.86 9.95 13.33
N MET A 146 14.13 10.56 12.39
CA MET A 146 14.71 11.03 11.12
C MET A 146 14.50 12.52 10.83
N SER A 147 13.71 13.26 11.62
CA SER A 147 13.39 14.66 11.28
C SER A 147 14.56 15.64 11.42
N SER A 148 15.63 15.29 12.14
CA SER A 148 16.76 16.21 12.39
C SER A 148 17.46 16.66 11.11
N ASN A 149 17.49 15.81 10.08
CA ASN A 149 18.13 16.13 8.82
C ASN A 149 17.32 17.16 8.02
N CYS A 150 16.08 16.81 7.66
CA CYS A 150 15.26 17.65 6.77
C CYS A 150 13.75 17.60 7.05
N GLY A 151 13.38 17.41 8.32
CA GLY A 151 12.00 17.52 8.79
C GLY A 151 11.09 16.35 8.41
N ALA A 152 11.66 15.23 7.93
CA ALA A 152 10.95 14.00 7.57
C ALA A 152 9.71 14.29 6.70
N ALA A 153 9.89 14.93 5.54
CA ALA A 153 8.77 15.30 4.68
C ALA A 153 7.93 14.09 4.26
N ILE A 154 8.60 13.03 3.74
CA ILE A 154 8.09 11.67 3.41
C ILE A 154 6.77 11.59 2.62
N ASN A 155 6.26 12.73 2.18
CA ASN A 155 4.97 12.91 1.55
C ASN A 155 5.01 14.14 0.63
N PRO A 156 4.99 13.93 -0.70
CA PRO A 156 5.07 15.04 -1.66
C PRO A 156 3.94 16.07 -1.51
N ALA A 157 2.71 15.66 -1.14
CA ALA A 157 1.61 16.60 -0.96
C ALA A 157 1.78 17.46 0.30
N ARG A 158 2.32 16.87 1.37
CA ARG A 158 2.61 17.54 2.65
C ARG A 158 3.70 18.60 2.54
N ASP A 159 4.51 18.55 1.49
CA ASP A 159 5.54 19.56 1.23
C ASP A 159 5.13 20.53 0.11
N LEU A 160 4.77 20.02 -1.06
CA LEU A 160 4.50 20.85 -2.24
C LEU A 160 3.26 21.73 -2.08
N GLY A 161 2.17 21.21 -1.51
CA GLY A 161 0.95 21.99 -1.29
C GLY A 161 1.19 23.22 -0.41
N PRO A 162 1.75 23.05 0.81
CA PRO A 162 2.12 24.16 1.68
C PRO A 162 3.20 25.09 1.10
N ARG A 163 4.14 24.56 0.30
CA ARG A 163 5.17 25.37 -0.38
C ARG A 163 4.57 26.28 -1.47
N LEU A 164 3.60 25.77 -2.24
CA LEU A 164 2.85 26.58 -3.19
C LEU A 164 2.03 27.66 -2.48
N PHE A 165 1.48 27.35 -1.30
CA PHE A 165 0.79 28.34 -0.49
C PHE A 165 1.75 29.47 -0.07
N THR A 166 2.87 29.16 0.59
CA THR A 166 3.81 30.20 1.05
C THR A 166 4.39 31.02 -0.08
N TRP A 167 4.63 30.42 -1.25
CA TRP A 167 4.98 31.15 -2.48
C TRP A 167 3.95 32.25 -2.81
N SER A 168 2.67 31.88 -2.86
CA SER A 168 1.58 32.80 -3.20
C SER A 168 1.21 33.78 -2.07
N ALA A 169 1.50 33.42 -0.82
CA ALA A 169 1.09 34.17 0.37
C ALA A 169 2.10 35.24 0.82
N GLY A 170 3.25 35.36 0.16
CA GLY A 170 4.18 36.48 0.37
C GLY A 170 5.62 36.11 0.75
N TRP A 171 5.95 34.82 0.93
CA TRP A 171 7.35 34.39 1.15
C TRP A 171 8.20 34.44 -0.13
N GLY A 172 7.56 34.59 -1.30
CA GLY A 172 8.22 34.78 -2.59
C GLY A 172 8.88 33.51 -3.13
N THR A 173 9.70 33.67 -4.18
CA THR A 173 10.32 32.55 -4.91
C THR A 173 11.41 31.83 -4.11
N ALA A 174 11.87 32.42 -2.99
CA ALA A 174 12.86 31.82 -2.10
C ALA A 174 12.45 30.43 -1.60
N VAL A 175 11.14 30.16 -1.48
CA VAL A 175 10.61 28.84 -1.09
C VAL A 175 10.98 27.73 -2.06
N PHE A 176 11.37 28.06 -3.30
CA PHE A 176 11.85 27.11 -4.31
C PHE A 176 13.35 27.20 -4.58
N THR A 177 14.02 28.31 -4.23
CA THR A 177 15.45 28.49 -4.52
C THR A 177 16.36 28.27 -3.32
N ALA A 178 15.83 28.33 -2.09
CA ALA A 178 16.60 28.10 -0.87
C ALA A 178 17.18 26.68 -0.83
N PHE A 179 18.32 26.54 -0.13
CA PHE A 179 19.03 25.27 0.09
C PHE A 179 19.28 24.50 -1.22
N ASP A 180 19.88 25.18 -2.18
CA ASP A 180 20.21 24.65 -3.52
C ASP A 180 19.02 24.03 -4.24
N ASN A 181 17.86 24.71 -4.18
CA ASN A 181 16.60 24.27 -4.75
C ASN A 181 16.03 22.99 -4.09
N TRP A 182 15.99 22.93 -2.76
CA TRP A 182 15.50 21.79 -1.98
C TRP A 182 14.14 21.18 -2.44
N TRP A 183 13.22 22.02 -2.93
CA TRP A 183 11.80 21.68 -3.15
C TRP A 183 11.51 20.39 -3.92
N TRP A 184 12.40 19.97 -4.83
CA TRP A 184 12.17 18.78 -5.66
C TRP A 184 12.46 17.48 -4.89
N ILE A 185 13.32 17.52 -3.86
CA ILE A 185 13.72 16.33 -3.10
C ILE A 185 12.52 15.74 -2.33
N PRO A 186 11.73 16.50 -1.55
CA PRO A 186 10.50 16.01 -0.91
C PRO A 186 9.43 15.47 -1.87
N ILE A 187 9.58 15.69 -3.18
CA ILE A 187 8.68 15.17 -4.20
C ILE A 187 9.24 13.87 -4.77
N VAL A 188 10.46 13.89 -5.29
CA VAL A 188 11.02 12.77 -6.04
C VAL A 188 11.52 11.66 -5.12
N ALA A 189 12.24 12.01 -4.04
CA ALA A 189 12.82 11.00 -3.14
C ALA A 189 11.75 10.16 -2.43
N PRO A 190 10.64 10.73 -1.90
CA PRO A 190 9.57 9.92 -1.33
C PRO A 190 8.87 9.02 -2.35
N MET A 191 8.66 9.47 -3.59
CA MET A 191 8.08 8.63 -4.64
C MET A 191 8.94 7.39 -4.90
N LEU A 192 10.26 7.58 -5.00
CA LEU A 192 11.20 6.47 -5.19
C LEU A 192 11.28 5.58 -3.94
N GLY A 193 11.42 6.17 -2.76
CA GLY A 193 11.50 5.47 -1.49
C GLY A 193 10.26 4.62 -1.22
N GLY A 194 9.06 5.17 -1.44
CA GLY A 194 7.81 4.43 -1.26
C GLY A 194 7.74 3.21 -2.17
N VAL A 195 8.16 3.33 -3.44
CA VAL A 195 8.16 2.20 -4.38
C VAL A 195 9.15 1.13 -3.92
N ILE A 196 10.37 1.54 -3.52
CA ILE A 196 11.39 0.64 -2.98
C ILE A 196 10.87 -0.09 -1.75
N GLY A 197 10.31 0.62 -0.76
CA GLY A 197 9.77 0.02 0.47
C GLY A 197 8.66 -1.00 0.19
N ALA A 198 7.79 -0.69 -0.78
CA ALA A 198 6.75 -1.62 -1.19
C ALA A 198 7.32 -2.90 -1.81
N TYR A 199 8.26 -2.79 -2.75
CA TYR A 199 8.90 -3.97 -3.35
C TYR A 199 9.75 -4.77 -2.35
N ILE A 200 10.38 -4.12 -1.36
CA ILE A 200 11.05 -4.84 -0.26
C ILE A 200 10.04 -5.71 0.48
N TYR A 201 8.86 -5.19 0.84
CA TYR A 201 7.83 -6.00 1.47
C TYR A 201 7.40 -7.18 0.60
N LEU A 202 7.13 -6.93 -0.69
CA LEU A 202 6.69 -7.96 -1.62
C LEU A 202 7.73 -9.09 -1.75
N LEU A 203 9.00 -8.73 -1.96
CA LEU A 203 10.06 -9.70 -2.23
C LEU A 203 10.49 -10.49 -0.99
N PHE A 204 10.56 -9.83 0.17
CA PHE A 204 11.11 -10.44 1.38
C PHE A 204 10.06 -10.99 2.33
N ILE A 205 8.79 -10.57 2.23
CA ILE A 205 7.71 -11.03 3.10
C ILE A 205 6.62 -11.73 2.28
N GLU A 206 5.95 -11.01 1.38
CA GLU A 206 4.75 -11.53 0.71
C GLU A 206 5.03 -12.74 -0.18
N PHE A 207 6.19 -12.75 -0.87
CA PHE A 207 6.64 -13.89 -1.68
C PHE A 207 6.88 -15.16 -0.86
N HIS A 208 7.00 -15.05 0.46
CA HIS A 208 7.23 -16.17 1.37
C HIS A 208 5.97 -16.59 2.12
N HIS A 209 4.81 -16.00 1.83
CA HIS A 209 3.55 -16.52 2.36
C HIS A 209 3.34 -17.94 1.85
N GLU A 210 2.90 -18.82 2.75
CA GLU A 210 2.47 -20.15 2.34
C GLU A 210 1.30 -20.00 1.36
N ASP A 211 1.34 -20.75 0.25
CA ASP A 211 0.23 -20.87 -0.72
C ASP A 211 -0.99 -21.47 0.01
N SER A 212 -1.70 -20.61 0.71
CA SER A 212 -2.84 -20.92 1.55
C SER A 212 -3.95 -21.54 0.69
N ASP A 213 -3.99 -21.18 -0.60
CA ASP A 213 -4.91 -21.70 -1.58
C ASP A 213 -4.65 -23.18 -1.94
N MET A 214 -3.39 -23.61 -2.06
CA MET A 214 -3.08 -25.03 -2.28
C MET A 214 -3.33 -25.86 -1.01
N VAL A 215 -2.93 -25.38 0.16
CA VAL A 215 -3.10 -26.12 1.43
C VAL A 215 -4.57 -26.21 1.83
N GLN A 216 -5.39 -25.18 1.59
CA GLN A 216 -6.84 -25.24 1.82
C GLN A 216 -7.59 -26.07 0.78
N GLN A 217 -7.10 -26.18 -0.47
CA GLN A 217 -7.66 -27.11 -1.45
C GLN A 217 -7.28 -28.57 -1.17
N ILE A 218 -6.09 -28.83 -0.60
CA ILE A 218 -5.62 -30.19 -0.27
C ILE A 218 -6.18 -30.71 1.06
N LYS A 219 -6.45 -29.84 2.04
CA LYS A 219 -7.04 -30.22 3.34
C LYS A 219 -8.37 -31.00 3.25
N PRO A 220 -9.34 -30.66 2.38
CA PRO A 220 -10.54 -31.47 2.21
C PRO A 220 -10.27 -32.80 1.49
N LEU A 221 -9.23 -32.88 0.65
CA LEU A 221 -8.83 -34.13 -0.04
C LEU A 221 -8.15 -35.14 0.90
N THR A 222 -7.53 -34.65 1.99
CA THR A 222 -6.79 -35.48 2.95
C THR A 222 -7.60 -35.85 4.20
N ASN A 223 -8.66 -35.10 4.53
CA ASN A 223 -9.54 -35.38 5.68
C ASN A 223 -10.73 -36.32 5.37
N GLN A 224 -10.79 -36.89 4.17
CA GLN A 224 -11.78 -37.90 3.85
C GLN A 224 -11.10 -39.26 3.90
N GLY A 225 -11.52 -40.10 4.85
CA GLY A 225 -11.14 -41.52 4.96
C GLY A 225 -11.63 -42.38 3.79
N ASP A 226 -11.35 -41.94 2.56
CA ASP A 226 -11.96 -42.42 1.33
C ASP A 226 -10.94 -42.67 0.20
N ILE A 227 -9.63 -42.74 0.50
CA ILE A 227 -8.65 -43.24 -0.49
C ILE A 227 -9.01 -44.69 -0.88
N THR A 228 -9.60 -45.46 0.04
CA THR A 228 -10.11 -46.83 -0.22
C THR A 228 -11.44 -46.88 -0.99
N SER A 229 -12.26 -45.81 -1.01
CA SER A 229 -13.54 -45.81 -1.75
C SER A 229 -13.40 -45.29 -3.19
N LEU A 230 -12.41 -44.42 -3.44
CA LEU A 230 -12.07 -43.96 -4.79
C LEU A 230 -11.45 -45.07 -5.65
N ALA A 231 -10.63 -45.95 -5.05
CA ALA A 231 -10.12 -47.16 -5.72
C ALA A 231 -11.26 -48.12 -6.14
N ASN A 232 -12.32 -48.24 -5.33
CA ASN A 232 -13.48 -49.08 -5.63
C ASN A 232 -14.47 -48.45 -6.63
N LYS A 233 -14.49 -47.12 -6.78
CA LYS A 233 -15.32 -46.41 -7.77
C LYS A 233 -14.68 -46.39 -9.17
N SER A 234 -13.35 -46.31 -9.25
CA SER A 234 -12.61 -46.32 -10.52
C SER A 234 -12.73 -47.67 -11.27
N SER A 235 -12.90 -48.78 -10.54
CA SER A 235 -13.19 -50.10 -11.15
C SER A 235 -14.52 -50.17 -11.92
N LYS A 236 -15.46 -49.21 -11.74
CA LYS A 236 -16.80 -49.26 -12.35
C LYS A 236 -17.06 -48.16 -13.41
N SER A 237 -16.14 -47.24 -13.59
CA SER A 237 -16.28 -46.10 -14.50
C SER A 237 -14.99 -46.02 -15.29
N GLY A 238 -14.98 -46.53 -16.52
CA GLY A 238 -13.81 -46.57 -17.42
C GLY A 238 -13.33 -45.19 -17.90
N SER A 239 -13.19 -44.23 -16.99
CA SER A 239 -12.62 -42.91 -17.22
C SER A 239 -11.20 -42.87 -16.65
N PHE A 240 -10.22 -42.71 -17.54
CA PHE A 240 -8.82 -42.52 -17.18
C PHE A 240 -8.65 -41.15 -16.52
N GLU A 241 -8.31 -41.13 -15.23
CA GLU A 241 -7.74 -39.95 -14.56
C GLU A 241 -6.32 -40.31 -14.10
N ASN A 242 -5.35 -39.47 -14.49
CA ASN A 242 -3.97 -39.58 -14.06
C ASN A 242 -3.88 -39.14 -12.60
N ILE A 243 -3.73 -40.10 -11.69
CA ILE A 243 -3.46 -39.84 -10.28
C ILE A 243 -1.95 -39.97 -10.07
N ALA A 244 -1.31 -38.86 -9.67
CA ALA A 244 0.08 -38.90 -9.22
C ALA A 244 0.13 -39.51 -7.82
N VAL A 245 0.80 -40.66 -7.69
CA VAL A 245 1.12 -41.28 -6.41
C VAL A 245 2.65 -41.39 -6.33
N ASP A 246 3.24 -40.81 -5.28
CA ASP A 246 4.64 -40.96 -4.87
C ASP A 246 5.72 -40.90 -5.98
N GLY A 247 5.80 -39.79 -6.70
CA GLY A 247 7.05 -39.34 -7.31
C GLY A 247 7.64 -40.16 -8.48
N GLU A 248 6.99 -41.22 -8.97
CA GLU A 248 7.37 -41.90 -10.22
C GLU A 248 6.21 -41.91 -11.24
N MET A 249 6.48 -41.38 -12.44
CA MET A 249 5.54 -41.35 -13.55
C MET A 249 5.63 -42.69 -14.31
N GLN A 250 4.73 -43.65 -14.06
CA GLN A 250 4.62 -44.87 -14.89
C GLN A 250 3.47 -44.76 -15.89
N MET A 251 3.80 -44.91 -17.18
CA MET A 251 2.82 -45.03 -18.27
C MET A 251 2.36 -46.48 -18.40
N LEU A 252 1.09 -46.76 -18.13
CA LEU A 252 0.47 -48.05 -18.45
C LEU A 252 -0.28 -47.95 -19.79
N ARG A 253 0.15 -48.75 -20.77
CA ARG A 253 -0.51 -48.93 -22.06
C ARG A 253 -1.48 -50.10 -21.97
N ILE A 254 -2.77 -49.87 -22.24
CA ILE A 254 -3.80 -50.92 -22.27
C ILE A 254 -4.29 -51.06 -23.71
N ASP A 255 -4.06 -52.23 -24.30
CA ASP A 255 -4.60 -52.62 -25.61
C ASP A 255 -6.05 -53.14 -25.43
N HIS A 256 -6.97 -52.69 -26.28
CA HIS A 256 -8.37 -53.11 -26.27
C HIS A 256 -8.60 -54.22 -27.30
N ASP A 257 -8.99 -55.41 -26.85
CA ASP A 257 -9.63 -56.41 -27.70
C ASP A 257 -10.61 -57.25 -26.85
N SER A 258 -11.92 -57.11 -27.09
CA SER A 258 -12.90 -58.22 -27.01
C SER A 258 -14.34 -57.76 -27.31
N LYS A 259 -15.06 -58.67 -27.99
CA LYS A 259 -16.40 -58.59 -28.59
C LYS A 259 -17.52 -59.04 -27.65
N GLU A 260 -18.75 -58.59 -27.95
CA GLU A 260 -20.12 -59.21 -27.84
C GLU A 260 -20.55 -59.86 -26.49
N GLU A 261 -21.79 -59.76 -25.98
CA GLU A 261 -23.12 -60.10 -26.53
C GLU A 261 -24.28 -59.42 -25.73
N LYS A 262 -25.48 -59.32 -26.35
CA LYS A 262 -26.78 -58.90 -25.76
C LYS A 262 -27.59 -60.11 -25.27
N PRO A 263 -28.67 -59.91 -24.47
CA PRO A 263 -30.01 -60.18 -25.03
C PRO A 263 -31.12 -59.17 -24.64
N GLU A 264 -32.17 -59.19 -25.48
CA GLU A 264 -33.39 -58.38 -25.51
C GLU A 264 -34.47 -58.81 -24.49
N GLU A 265 -35.46 -57.95 -24.20
CA GLU A 265 -36.88 -58.32 -24.28
C GLU A 265 -37.84 -57.11 -24.28
N TRP A 266 -38.95 -57.28 -25.01
CA TRP A 266 -39.99 -56.31 -25.40
C TRP A 266 -41.16 -56.24 -24.40
N GLY A 267 -41.89 -55.11 -24.34
CA GLY A 267 -43.23 -55.08 -23.73
C GLY A 267 -43.95 -53.72 -23.77
N TYR A 268 -44.94 -53.59 -24.66
CA TYR A 268 -45.82 -52.43 -24.81
C TYR A 268 -46.89 -52.34 -23.69
N HIS A 269 -46.99 -51.15 -23.09
CA HIS A 269 -48.15 -50.24 -23.09
C HIS A 269 -49.58 -50.66 -22.62
N ILE A 270 -50.11 -49.81 -21.71
CA ILE A 270 -51.47 -49.22 -21.58
C ILE A 270 -52.44 -49.79 -20.51
N SER A 271 -52.60 -48.97 -19.45
CA SER A 271 -53.85 -48.38 -18.88
C SER A 271 -55.10 -49.24 -18.67
N SER A 272 -55.66 -49.21 -17.46
CA SER A 272 -56.80 -48.32 -17.13
C SER A 272 -57.33 -48.52 -15.70
N ARG A 273 -57.70 -47.41 -15.03
CA ARG A 273 -58.67 -47.22 -13.91
C ARG A 273 -58.59 -48.25 -12.75
N LEU A 274 -58.26 -47.89 -11.51
CA LEU A 274 -58.66 -46.78 -10.63
C LEU A 274 -57.56 -46.61 -9.56
#